data_AF-A0A2V7NWI3-F1
#
_entry.id   AF-A0A2V7NWI3-F1
#
_cell.length_a   1.000
_cell.length_b   1.000
_cell.length_c   1.000
_cell.angle_alpha   90.00
_cell.angle_beta   90.00
_cell.angle_gamma   90.00
#
_symmetry.space_group_name_H-M   'P 1'
#
loop_
_entity.id
_entity.type
_entity.pdbx_description
1 polymer ?
#
loop_
_entity_poly.entity_id
_entity_poly.type
_entity_poly.pdbx_seq_one_letter_code
_entity_poly.pdbx_strand_id
1 'polypeptide(L)'
;MLHLGTAMLLLATLIVAAQGARLTPGLRPGLVGPGLVALALGFATVLFGALTANVGAATACLGFPLCNGQLAPDGNSLQHVHWTHRLLAYTLFAYTVWWAARTRARWAWGVVALVVVQIAVGAAMVLLALPPPWRAAHVAVGAAVWAALVLALA
;
A
#
# COMPACT_ATOMS: atom_id res chain seq x y z
N MET A 1 -4.90 -3.27 14.83
CA MET A 1 -5.09 -3.80 13.44
C MET A 1 -6.50 -3.59 12.91
N LEU A 2 -7.53 -4.09 13.61
CA LEU A 2 -8.93 -3.99 13.19
C LEU A 2 -9.35 -2.54 12.89
N HIS A 3 -8.99 -1.58 13.74
CA HIS A 3 -9.32 -0.16 13.55
C HIS A 3 -8.81 0.41 12.22
N LEU A 4 -7.55 0.17 11.83
CA LEU A 4 -7.03 0.69 10.56
C LEU A 4 -7.71 0.01 9.37
N GLY A 5 -7.93 -1.31 9.46
CA GLY A 5 -8.62 -2.07 8.42
C GLY A 5 -10.05 -1.58 8.20
N THR A 6 -10.83 -1.40 9.27
CA THR A 6 -12.21 -0.88 9.18
C THR A 6 -12.24 0.56 8.67
N ALA A 7 -11.30 1.41 9.08
CA ALA A 7 -11.19 2.78 8.56
C ALA A 7 -10.92 2.81 7.05
N MET A 8 -10.05 1.94 6.53
CA MET A 8 -9.76 1.87 5.09
C MET A 8 -10.93 1.28 4.30
N LEU A 9 -11.66 0.31 4.85
CA LEU A 9 -12.90 -0.18 4.23
C LEU A 9 -13.98 0.90 4.19
N LEU A 10 -14.16 1.65 5.28
CA LEU A 10 -15.09 2.78 5.33
C LEU A 10 -14.70 3.86 4.31
N LEU A 11 -13.41 4.18 4.19
CA LEU A 11 -12.94 5.13 3.18
C LEU A 11 -13.26 4.64 1.77
N ALA A 12 -13.04 3.35 1.48
CA ALA A 12 -13.37 2.77 0.18
C ALA A 12 -14.87 2.84 -0.12
N THR A 13 -15.74 2.50 0.84
CA THR A 13 -17.19 2.56 0.64
C THR A 13 -17.69 3.99 0.42
N LEU A 14 -17.16 4.96 1.16
CA LEU A 14 -17.50 6.38 0.97
C LEU A 14 -17.09 6.89 -0.41
N ILE A 15 -15.90 6.51 -0.90
CA ILE A 15 -15.44 6.86 -2.24
C ILE A 15 -16.38 6.29 -3.31
N VAL A 16 -16.69 4.99 -3.23
CA VAL A 16 -17.58 4.32 -4.19
C VAL A 16 -18.99 4.93 -4.16
N ALA A 17 -19.55 5.19 -2.97
CA ALA A 17 -20.86 5.82 -2.83
C ALA A 17 -20.89 7.23 -3.43
N ALA A 18 -19.84 8.03 -3.19
CA ALA A 18 -19.73 9.39 -3.72
C ALA A 18 -19.60 9.41 -5.26
N GLN A 19 -19.03 8.37 -5.86
CA GLN A 19 -18.97 8.22 -7.32
C GLN A 19 -20.27 7.68 -7.92
N GLY A 20 -20.93 6.72 -7.26
CA GLY A 20 -22.23 6.20 -7.68
C GLY A 20 -23.32 7.28 -7.70
N ALA A 21 -23.20 8.28 -6.83
CA ALA A 21 -24.03 9.49 -6.87
C ALA A 21 -23.71 10.43 -8.07
N ARG A 22 -22.55 10.27 -8.72
CA ARG A 22 -22.05 11.13 -9.81
C ARG A 22 -22.05 10.46 -11.19
N LEU A 23 -22.09 9.14 -11.27
CA LEU A 23 -21.98 8.38 -12.52
C LEU A 23 -23.27 7.59 -12.83
N THR A 24 -23.83 7.75 -14.02
CA THR A 24 -24.82 6.83 -14.60
C THR A 24 -24.12 5.50 -14.99
N PRO A 25 -24.73 4.32 -14.76
CA PRO A 25 -24.01 3.06 -14.84
C PRO A 25 -23.64 2.68 -16.28
N GLY A 26 -22.33 2.62 -16.55
CA GLY A 26 -21.74 2.07 -17.76
C GLY A 26 -20.45 1.32 -17.42
N LEU A 27 -20.55 0.15 -16.78
CA LEU A 27 -19.38 -0.68 -16.43
C LEU A 27 -18.64 -1.12 -17.70
N ARG A 28 -17.32 -0.84 -17.79
CA ARG A 28 -16.42 -1.40 -18.81
C ARG A 28 -15.81 -2.71 -18.29
N PRO A 29 -16.22 -3.90 -18.77
CA PRO A 29 -15.85 -5.19 -18.16
C PRO A 29 -14.37 -5.55 -18.28
N GLY A 30 -13.62 -4.92 -19.19
CA GLY A 30 -12.24 -5.32 -19.55
C GLY A 30 -11.12 -4.83 -18.63
N LEU A 31 -11.39 -3.88 -17.71
CA LEU A 31 -10.37 -3.32 -16.79
C LEU A 31 -10.48 -3.85 -15.34
N VAL A 32 -11.52 -4.62 -15.03
CA VAL A 32 -11.90 -4.98 -13.66
C VAL A 32 -10.91 -5.96 -13.03
N GLY A 33 -10.44 -6.97 -13.79
CA GLY A 33 -9.55 -8.01 -13.28
C GLY A 33 -8.23 -7.46 -12.70
N PRO A 34 -7.42 -6.71 -13.49
CA PRO A 34 -6.18 -6.15 -13.00
C PRO A 34 -6.35 -5.14 -11.85
N GLY A 35 -7.44 -4.36 -11.84
CA GLY A 35 -7.75 -3.45 -10.75
C GLY A 35 -8.03 -4.18 -9.44
N LEU A 36 -8.81 -5.27 -9.46
CA LEU A 36 -9.17 -6.01 -8.26
C LEU A 36 -7.95 -6.63 -7.58
N VAL A 37 -6.98 -7.10 -8.36
CA VAL A 37 -5.69 -7.60 -7.84
C VAL A 37 -4.91 -6.45 -7.18
N ALA A 38 -4.89 -5.25 -7.79
CA ALA A 38 -4.24 -4.08 -7.19
C ALA A 38 -4.86 -3.71 -5.84
N LEU A 39 -6.19 -3.74 -5.74
CA LEU A 39 -6.93 -3.52 -4.50
C LEU A 39 -6.60 -4.58 -3.45
N ALA A 40 -6.68 -5.87 -3.79
CA ALA A 40 -6.38 -6.94 -2.86
C ALA A 40 -4.95 -6.82 -2.31
N LEU A 41 -3.99 -6.55 -3.19
CA LEU A 41 -2.58 -6.37 -2.83
C LEU A 41 -2.37 -5.12 -1.97
N GLY A 42 -3.00 -4.00 -2.32
CA GLY A 42 -2.97 -2.77 -1.53
C GLY A 42 -3.54 -2.96 -0.13
N PHE A 43 -4.69 -3.64 -0.03
CA PHE A 43 -5.33 -3.93 1.26
C PHE A 43 -4.47 -4.86 2.12
N ALA A 44 -3.94 -5.94 1.53
CA ALA A 44 -3.01 -6.83 2.22
C ALA A 44 -1.77 -6.07 2.73
N THR A 45 -1.21 -5.16 1.93
CA THR A 45 -0.07 -4.32 2.31
C THR A 45 -0.41 -3.44 3.52
N VAL A 46 -1.59 -2.81 3.55
CA VAL A 46 -2.07 -2.02 4.69
C VAL A 46 -2.24 -2.88 5.94
N LEU A 47 -2.84 -4.06 5.83
CA LEU A 47 -3.04 -4.96 6.96
C LEU A 47 -1.70 -5.42 7.53
N PHE A 48 -0.74 -5.79 6.69
CA PHE A 48 0.61 -6.15 7.15
C PHE A 48 1.36 -4.96 7.75
N GLY A 49 1.20 -3.75 7.21
CA GLY A 49 1.78 -2.55 7.84
C GLY A 49 1.20 -2.30 9.24
N ALA A 50 -0.11 -2.48 9.40
CA ALA A 50 -0.75 -2.45 10.70
C ALA A 50 -0.24 -3.57 11.63
N LEU A 51 0.00 -4.77 11.09
CA LEU A 51 0.52 -5.91 11.86
C LEU A 51 1.89 -5.55 12.41
N THR A 52 2.81 -5.11 11.53
CA THR A 52 4.17 -4.73 11.87
C THR A 52 4.22 -3.69 12.98
N ALA A 53 3.34 -2.70 12.94
CA ALA A 53 3.23 -1.69 13.99
C ALA A 53 2.68 -2.26 15.33
N ASN A 54 1.65 -3.12 15.28
CA ASN A 54 0.99 -3.63 16.48
C ASN A 54 1.79 -4.71 17.23
N VAL A 55 2.57 -5.53 16.51
CA VAL A 55 3.39 -6.58 17.14
C VAL A 55 4.81 -6.10 17.49
N GLY A 56 5.11 -4.81 17.29
CA GLY A 56 6.44 -4.26 17.55
C GLY A 56 7.54 -4.69 16.56
N ALA A 57 7.18 -5.26 15.41
CA ALA A 57 8.13 -5.71 14.39
C ALA A 57 8.78 -4.57 13.59
N ALA A 58 8.31 -3.32 13.77
CA ALA A 58 8.78 -2.18 12.98
C ALA A 58 10.29 -1.87 13.15
N THR A 59 10.91 -2.32 14.25
CA THR A 59 12.36 -2.21 14.51
C THR A 59 13.14 -3.49 14.21
N ALA A 60 12.48 -4.58 13.79
CA ALA A 60 13.13 -5.88 13.57
C ALA A 60 14.02 -5.93 12.31
N CYS A 61 13.74 -5.07 11.32
CA CYS A 61 14.55 -4.91 10.12
C CYS A 61 15.14 -3.49 10.12
N LEU A 62 16.45 -3.40 10.25
CA LEU A 62 17.21 -2.17 10.07
C LEU A 62 17.71 -2.05 8.63
N GLY A 63 17.87 -0.81 8.18
CA GLY A 63 18.28 -0.49 6.82
C GLY A 63 17.19 -0.66 5.77
N PHE A 64 17.51 -0.19 4.57
CA PHE A 64 16.71 -0.23 3.35
C PHE A 64 17.67 -0.33 2.16
N PRO A 65 17.38 -1.11 1.10
CA PRO A 65 16.12 -1.79 0.79
C PRO A 65 15.95 -3.18 1.44
N LEU A 66 17.07 -3.82 1.80
CA LEU A 66 17.08 -5.14 2.41
C LEU A 66 16.77 -5.08 3.91
N CYS A 67 16.32 -6.20 4.47
CA CYS A 67 16.14 -6.35 5.91
C CYS A 67 17.45 -6.84 6.52
N ASN A 68 18.15 -6.00 7.28
CA ASN A 68 19.45 -6.34 7.89
C ASN A 68 20.49 -6.85 6.87
N GLY A 69 20.45 -6.34 5.63
CA GLY A 69 21.34 -6.76 4.52
C GLY A 69 21.00 -8.13 3.91
N GLN A 70 19.94 -8.79 4.35
CA GLN A 70 19.53 -10.12 3.86
C GLN A 70 18.36 -10.03 2.88
N LEU A 71 18.39 -10.87 1.84
CA LEU A 71 17.30 -11.00 0.87
C LEU A 71 16.13 -11.82 1.43
N ALA A 72 16.45 -12.97 2.04
CA ALA A 72 15.53 -13.78 2.82
C ALA A 72 16.08 -13.85 4.25
N PRO A 73 15.36 -13.32 5.25
CA PRO A 73 15.86 -13.30 6.62
C PRO A 73 15.72 -14.65 7.31
N ASP A 74 16.80 -15.11 7.94
CA ASP A 74 16.84 -16.34 8.74
C ASP A 74 16.45 -16.13 10.21
N GLY A 75 16.07 -14.90 10.58
CA GLY A 75 15.80 -14.56 11.98
C GLY A 75 14.37 -14.85 12.43
N ASN A 76 13.92 -14.09 13.45
CA ASN A 76 12.71 -14.40 14.20
C ASN A 76 11.40 -14.03 13.47
N SER A 77 10.28 -14.46 14.04
CA SER A 77 8.93 -14.21 13.50
C SER A 77 8.61 -12.72 13.30
N LEU A 78 9.12 -11.82 14.14
CA LEU A 78 8.94 -10.37 13.98
C LEU A 78 9.68 -9.86 12.74
N GLN A 79 10.89 -10.34 12.50
CA GLN A 79 11.65 -10.02 11.29
C GLN A 79 10.90 -10.49 10.04
N HIS A 80 10.32 -11.70 10.06
CA HIS A 80 9.50 -12.22 8.97
C HIS A 80 8.25 -11.38 8.71
N VAL A 81 7.58 -10.89 9.75
CA VAL A 81 6.41 -9.99 9.62
C VAL A 81 6.80 -8.69 8.91
N HIS A 82 7.88 -8.03 9.36
CA HIS A 82 8.32 -6.77 8.74
C HIS A 82 8.84 -7.01 7.30
N TRP A 83 9.59 -8.08 7.08
CA TRP A 83 10.04 -8.47 5.74
C TRP A 83 8.87 -8.75 4.79
N THR A 84 7.84 -9.47 5.24
CA THR A 84 6.64 -9.74 4.44
C THR A 84 5.93 -8.45 4.05
N HIS A 85 5.81 -7.48 4.96
CA HIS A 85 5.26 -6.16 4.62
C HIS A 85 6.07 -5.45 3.52
N ARG A 86 7.41 -5.50 3.59
CA ARG A 86 8.29 -4.92 2.55
C ARG A 86 8.10 -5.62 1.21
N LEU A 87 8.02 -6.95 1.21
CA LEU A 87 7.80 -7.74 0.00
C LEU A 87 6.45 -7.38 -0.66
N LEU A 88 5.38 -7.24 0.13
CA LEU A 88 4.08 -6.78 -0.36
C LEU A 88 4.17 -5.38 -0.98
N ALA A 89 4.88 -4.44 -0.35
CA ALA A 89 5.07 -3.10 -0.89
C ALA A 89 5.84 -3.09 -2.22
N TYR A 90 6.90 -3.89 -2.35
CA TYR A 90 7.64 -4.04 -3.62
C TYR A 90 6.79 -4.71 -4.70
N THR A 91 6.00 -5.70 -4.32
CA THR A 91 5.07 -6.38 -5.24
C THR A 91 4.01 -5.41 -5.74
N LEU A 92 3.46 -4.56 -4.85
CA LEU A 92 2.49 -3.51 -5.20
C LEU A 92 3.10 -2.49 -6.17
N PHE A 93 4.35 -2.08 -5.93
CA PHE A 93 5.06 -1.17 -6.83
C PHE A 93 5.25 -1.80 -8.23
N ALA A 94 5.81 -3.01 -8.31
CA ALA A 94 6.00 -3.70 -9.58
C ALA A 94 4.67 -3.89 -10.34
N TYR A 95 3.62 -4.28 -9.61
CA TYR A 95 2.30 -4.50 -10.18
C TYR A 95 1.67 -3.20 -10.71
N THR A 96 1.76 -2.09 -9.96
CA THR A 96 1.22 -0.80 -10.40
C THR A 96 1.97 -0.23 -11.59
N VAL A 97 3.29 -0.44 -11.70
CA VAL A 97 4.09 -0.09 -12.89
C VAL A 97 3.64 -0.90 -14.11
N TRP A 98 3.52 -2.23 -13.95
CA TRP A 98 3.03 -3.11 -15.02
C TRP A 98 1.63 -2.70 -15.47
N TRP A 99 0.74 -2.42 -14.52
CA TRP A 99 -0.64 -2.01 -14.80
C TRP A 99 -0.70 -0.64 -15.50
N ALA A 100 0.10 0.34 -15.08
CA ALA A 100 0.21 1.64 -15.75
C ALA A 100 0.74 1.52 -17.18
N ALA A 101 1.76 0.68 -17.41
CA ALA A 101 2.29 0.41 -18.73
C ALA A 101 1.27 -0.29 -19.65
N ARG A 102 0.48 -1.21 -19.09
CA ARG A 102 -0.55 -1.97 -19.83
C ARG A 102 -1.76 -1.12 -20.19
N THR A 103 -2.23 -0.28 -19.27
CA THR A 103 -3.39 0.61 -19.48
C THR A 103 -3.06 1.82 -20.33
N ARG A 104 -1.78 2.24 -20.38
CA ARG A 104 -1.29 3.46 -21.04
C ARG A 104 -2.02 4.74 -20.62
N ALA A 105 -2.73 4.71 -19.49
CA ALA A 105 -3.46 5.86 -19.00
C ALA A 105 -2.54 6.74 -18.15
N ARG A 106 -2.48 8.03 -18.47
CA ARG A 106 -1.64 9.01 -17.73
C ARG A 106 -1.92 9.03 -16.22
N TRP A 107 -3.16 8.77 -15.82
CA TRP A 107 -3.54 8.76 -14.40
C TRP A 107 -2.92 7.59 -13.63
N ALA A 108 -2.65 6.45 -14.29
CA ALA A 108 -2.09 5.26 -13.64
C ALA A 108 -0.65 5.51 -13.15
N TRP A 109 0.10 6.36 -13.85
CA TRP A 109 1.40 6.83 -13.39
C TRP A 109 1.34 7.70 -12.13
N GLY A 110 0.21 8.36 -11.87
CA GLY A 110 -0.04 9.05 -10.61
C GLY A 110 -0.12 8.08 -9.42
N VAL A 111 -0.73 6.91 -9.62
CA VAL A 111 -0.75 5.83 -8.61
C VAL A 111 0.66 5.31 -8.35
N VAL A 112 1.44 5.07 -9.40
CA VAL A 112 2.85 4.66 -9.28
C VAL A 112 3.65 5.69 -8.48
N ALA A 113 3.50 6.99 -8.78
CA ALA A 113 4.18 8.05 -8.05
C ALA A 113 3.81 8.06 -6.56
N LEU A 114 2.53 7.89 -6.22
CA LEU A 114 2.08 7.79 -4.82
C LEU A 114 2.70 6.58 -4.11
N VAL A 115 2.79 5.42 -4.78
CA VAL A 115 3.43 4.21 -4.22
C VAL A 115 4.92 4.45 -3.98
N VAL A 116 5.62 5.15 -4.89
CA VAL A 116 7.03 5.52 -4.70
C VAL A 116 7.18 6.43 -3.48
N VAL A 117 6.33 7.45 -3.33
CA VAL A 117 6.34 8.33 -2.16
C VAL A 117 6.08 7.52 -0.88
N GLN A 118 5.14 6.58 -0.90
CA GLN A 118 4.85 5.71 0.25
C GLN A 118 6.06 4.87 0.67
N ILE A 119 6.77 4.28 -0.30
CA ILE A 119 7.99 3.50 -0.05
C ILE A 119 9.11 4.41 0.50
N ALA A 120 9.29 5.61 -0.08
CA ALA A 120 10.28 6.56 0.39
C ALA A 120 10.02 7.03 1.82
N VAL A 121 8.78 7.34 2.17
CA VAL A 121 8.36 7.70 3.54
C VAL A 121 8.56 6.52 4.49
N GLY A 122 8.24 5.29 4.07
CA GLY A 122 8.50 4.07 4.85
C GLY A 122 10.00 3.82 5.09
N ALA A 123 10.83 4.03 4.07
CA ALA A 123 12.28 3.94 4.19
C ALA A 123 12.83 4.99 5.15
N ALA A 124 12.39 6.26 5.03
CA ALA A 124 12.77 7.33 5.93
C ALA A 124 12.37 7.02 7.38
N MET A 125 11.18 6.47 7.61
CA MET A 125 10.73 6.05 8.93
C MET A 125 11.69 5.02 9.56
N VAL A 126 12.17 4.02 8.80
CA VAL A 126 13.12 3.02 9.30
C VAL A 126 14.50 3.64 9.53
N LEU A 127 15.02 4.40 8.58
CA LEU A 127 16.36 4.99 8.63
C LEU A 127 16.50 6.06 9.72
N LEU A 128 15.40 6.75 10.06
CA LEU A 128 15.37 7.79 11.10
C LEU A 128 14.94 7.26 12.48
N ALA A 129 14.80 5.94 12.67
CA ALA A 129 14.38 5.32 13.93
C ALA A 129 12.94 5.67 14.38
N LEU A 130 12.00 5.64 13.44
CA LEU A 130 10.55 5.75 13.64
C LEU A 130 10.03 7.02 14.36
N PRO A 131 10.51 8.23 14.01
CA PRO A 131 10.01 9.46 14.58
C PRO A 131 8.49 9.62 14.32
N PRO A 132 7.71 10.16 15.29
CA PRO A 132 6.25 10.32 15.16
C PRO A 132 5.76 10.97 13.85
N PRO A 133 6.36 12.07 13.33
CA PRO A 133 5.85 12.69 12.11
C PRO A 133 5.95 11.78 10.89
N TRP A 134 7.01 10.98 10.78
CA TRP A 134 7.19 10.05 9.66
C TRP A 134 6.25 8.85 9.75
N ARG A 135 5.94 8.39 10.97
CA ARG A 135 4.88 7.38 11.19
C ARG A 135 3.51 7.89 10.73
N ALA A 136 3.16 9.13 11.10
CA ALA A 136 1.90 9.75 10.68
C ALA A 136 1.86 9.95 9.16
N ALA A 137 2.94 10.46 8.57
CA ALA A 137 3.06 10.65 7.13
C ALA A 137 2.92 9.31 6.37
N HIS A 138 3.52 8.23 6.88
CA HIS A 138 3.41 6.90 6.27
C HIS A 138 1.98 6.39 6.23
N VAL A 139 1.21 6.61 7.31
CA VAL A 139 -0.22 6.22 7.33
C VAL A 139 -1.04 7.11 6.38
N ALA A 140 -0.78 8.43 6.37
CA ALA A 140 -1.51 9.37 5.52
C ALA A 140 -1.28 9.11 4.02
N VAL A 141 -0.04 8.95 3.59
CA VAL A 141 0.29 8.60 2.19
C VAL A 141 -0.22 7.21 1.84
N GLY A 142 -0.19 6.26 2.78
CA GLY A 142 -0.76 4.93 2.60
C GLY A 142 -2.28 4.97 2.35
N ALA A 143 -3.00 5.83 3.10
CA ALA A 143 -4.41 6.07 2.88
C ALA A 143 -4.69 6.71 1.50
N ALA A 144 -3.81 7.62 1.04
CA ALA A 144 -3.92 8.22 -0.29
C ALA A 144 -3.68 7.20 -1.41
N VAL A 145 -2.69 6.30 -1.27
CA VAL A 145 -2.48 5.17 -2.20
C VAL A 145 -3.72 4.28 -2.24
N TRP A 146 -4.27 3.92 -1.08
CA TRP A 146 -5.49 3.11 -1.00
C TRP A 146 -6.67 3.78 -1.70
N ALA A 147 -6.91 5.06 -1.42
CA ALA A 147 -7.96 5.83 -2.07
C ALA A 147 -7.77 5.89 -3.60
N ALA A 148 -6.54 6.10 -4.07
CA ALA A 148 -6.22 6.13 -5.50
C ALA A 148 -6.48 4.78 -6.18
N LEU A 149 -6.18 3.66 -5.50
CA LEU A 149 -6.50 2.32 -6.01
C LEU A 149 -8.01 2.11 -6.11
N VAL A 150 -8.80 2.52 -5.10
CA VAL A 150 -10.27 2.44 -5.14
C VAL A 150 -10.84 3.30 -6.27
N LEU A 151 -10.39 4.55 -6.38
CA LEU A 151 -10.82 5.48 -7.44
C LEU A 151 -10.51 4.97 -8.85
N ALA A 152 -9.47 4.15 -8.99
CA ALA A 152 -9.07 3.62 -10.29
C ALA A 152 -9.91 2.42 -10.78
N LEU A 153 -10.76 1.84 -9.91
CA LEU A 153 -11.72 0.80 -10.31
C LEU A 153 -13.15 1.31 -10.47
N ALA A 154 -13.48 2.43 -9.85
CA ALA A 154 -14.82 3.01 -9.84
C ALA A 154 -15.00 3.95 -11.05
#